data_AF-A0A8C8TW60-F1
#
_entry.id   AF-A0A8C8TW60-F1
#
_cell.length_a   1.000
_cell.length_b   1.000
_cell.length_c   1.000
_cell.angle_alpha   90.00
_cell.angle_beta   90.00
_cell.angle_gamma   90.00
#
_symmetry.space_group_name_H-M   'P 1'
#
loop_
_entity.id
_entity.type
_entity.pdbx_description
1 polymer ?
#
loop_
_entity_poly.entity_id
_entity_poly.type
_entity_poly.pdbx_seq_one_letter_code
_entity_poly.pdbx_strand_id
1 'polypeptide(L)'
;MRSLWLCWVLWVLPLAGRGAAVTEEQVLVRLLQQLQLSQAPVLDRVDVEGMAIPAQVRAQYVALLQRSHVDRARGKRFSQNFREVAGRFLVSETSTHLLVFGMEQRLPPNSELVQAVLRLFQEPVPRTALRRHERLSPHGARARVTIEWLRFREDGSNRTALIDSRLVSVYESGWKAFDVTEAVNFWQQLSRPRQPLLLQVSVQREHLGPGTWSAHKLVRFAAQGAPGSEGQGEPQLELHTLDLKDYGAQGNCNPEARVTKGTRCCRQEMYLDLQGMKWAENWILEPPGFLIYECVGSCLQPPESLTIKWPFLGPRQCIASEMTSLPVIVSMKVGGRTRPQVVSLPNMRVQKCSCASDGALIPRGIDL
;
A
#
# COMPACT_ATOMS: atom_id res chain seq x y z
N MET A 1 12.51 -58.76 -7.00
CA MET A 1 11.92 -57.45 -7.33
C MET A 1 11.85 -56.62 -6.06
N ARG A 2 12.84 -55.75 -5.81
CA ARG A 2 12.87 -54.83 -4.65
C ARG A 2 12.43 -53.46 -5.14
N SER A 3 11.28 -52.98 -4.66
CA SER A 3 10.74 -51.67 -5.01
C SER A 3 11.41 -50.60 -4.15
N LEU A 4 12.17 -49.70 -4.80
CA LEU A 4 12.78 -48.54 -4.20
C LEU A 4 11.71 -47.44 -4.05
N TRP A 5 11.30 -47.19 -2.82
CA TRP A 5 10.46 -46.05 -2.45
C TRP A 5 11.34 -44.78 -2.45
N LEU A 6 11.25 -44.00 -3.53
CA LEU A 6 11.86 -42.67 -3.64
C LEU A 6 10.99 -41.65 -2.88
N CYS A 7 11.40 -41.31 -1.66
CA CYS A 7 10.86 -40.15 -0.95
C CYS A 7 11.28 -38.85 -1.65
N TRP A 8 10.33 -38.18 -2.28
CA TRP A 8 10.49 -36.81 -2.76
C TRP A 8 10.41 -35.85 -1.57
N VAL A 9 11.57 -35.42 -1.08
CA VAL A 9 11.65 -34.27 -0.16
C VAL A 9 11.55 -33.01 -1.02
N LEU A 10 10.33 -32.52 -1.20
CA LEU A 10 10.07 -31.16 -1.67
C LEU A 10 10.64 -30.19 -0.63
N TRP A 11 11.82 -29.65 -0.93
CA TRP A 11 12.38 -28.50 -0.23
C TRP A 11 11.43 -27.31 -0.43
N VAL A 12 10.59 -27.07 0.58
CA VAL A 12 9.92 -25.78 0.74
C VAL A 12 11.01 -24.78 1.08
N LEU A 13 11.54 -24.10 0.05
CA LEU A 13 12.33 -22.89 0.25
C LEU A 13 11.45 -21.93 1.06
N PRO A 14 11.88 -21.50 2.26
CA PRO A 14 11.13 -20.50 2.98
C PRO A 14 11.14 -19.24 2.12
N LEU A 15 9.96 -18.79 1.72
CA LEU A 15 9.78 -17.47 1.14
C LEU A 15 10.40 -16.48 2.12
N ALA A 16 11.48 -15.84 1.69
CA ALA A 16 12.20 -14.84 2.43
C ALA A 16 11.30 -13.61 2.59
N GLY A 17 10.40 -13.63 3.57
CA GLY A 17 9.90 -12.42 4.21
C GLY A 17 11.05 -11.84 5.01
N ARG A 18 11.97 -11.15 4.32
CA ARG A 18 13.21 -10.64 4.90
C ARG A 18 13.29 -9.14 4.64
N GLY A 19 12.97 -8.35 5.66
CA GLY A 19 13.77 -7.17 5.96
C GLY A 19 15.13 -7.65 6.47
N ALA A 20 15.91 -8.32 5.62
CA ALA A 20 17.25 -8.76 5.98
C ALA A 20 18.18 -7.56 5.95
N ALA A 21 18.93 -7.37 7.03
CA ALA A 21 20.17 -6.62 7.06
C ALA A 21 20.92 -6.78 5.72
N VAL A 22 21.31 -5.63 5.16
CA VAL A 22 22.12 -5.61 3.94
C VAL A 22 23.42 -6.35 4.22
N THR A 23 23.65 -7.46 3.52
CA THR A 23 24.87 -8.26 3.69
C THR A 23 25.99 -7.76 2.79
N GLU A 24 27.25 -8.04 3.16
CA GLU A 24 28.42 -7.65 2.36
C GLU A 24 28.34 -8.16 0.92
N GLU A 25 27.86 -9.39 0.72
CA GLU A 25 27.65 -10.00 -0.59
C GLU A 25 26.61 -9.23 -1.43
N GLN A 26 25.53 -8.77 -0.81
CA GLN A 26 24.51 -7.99 -1.51
C GLN A 26 25.05 -6.64 -1.99
N VAL A 27 25.96 -6.03 -1.23
CA VAL A 27 26.62 -4.78 -1.61
C VAL A 27 27.48 -5.01 -2.85
N LEU A 28 28.32 -6.06 -2.84
CA LEU A 28 29.16 -6.43 -3.97
C LEU A 28 28.31 -6.70 -5.23
N VAL A 29 27.27 -7.52 -5.12
CA VAL A 29 26.39 -7.87 -6.26
C VAL A 29 25.74 -6.62 -6.86
N ARG A 30 25.21 -5.71 -6.03
CA ARG A 30 24.60 -4.46 -6.51
C ARG A 30 25.61 -3.56 -7.20
N LEU A 31 26.81 -3.45 -6.64
CA LEU A 31 27.86 -2.60 -7.17
C LEU A 31 28.39 -3.14 -8.51
N LEU A 32 28.59 -4.45 -8.63
CA LEU A 32 28.91 -5.11 -9.89
C LEU A 32 27.81 -4.93 -10.95
N GLN A 33 26.54 -5.04 -10.55
CA GLN A 33 25.41 -4.81 -11.45
C GLN A 33 25.35 -3.36 -11.96
N GLN A 34 25.58 -2.37 -11.10
CA GLN A 34 25.64 -0.95 -11.51
C GLN A 34 26.78 -0.67 -12.49
N LEU A 35 27.90 -1.37 -12.32
CA LEU A 35 29.08 -1.25 -13.18
C LEU A 35 29.05 -2.17 -14.41
N GLN A 36 28.04 -3.04 -14.51
CA GLN A 36 27.93 -4.07 -15.54
C GLN A 36 29.15 -5.01 -15.59
N LEU A 37 29.69 -5.34 -14.42
CA LEU A 37 30.84 -6.24 -14.24
C LEU A 37 30.36 -7.60 -13.70
N SER A 38 31.05 -8.67 -14.07
CA SER A 38 30.81 -10.02 -13.54
C SER A 38 31.60 -10.31 -12.26
N GLN A 39 32.75 -9.67 -12.07
CA GLN A 39 33.65 -9.84 -10.93
C GLN A 39 34.30 -8.51 -10.54
N ALA A 40 34.76 -8.41 -9.29
CA ALA A 40 35.44 -7.22 -8.79
C ALA A 40 36.76 -6.95 -9.56
N PRO A 41 37.06 -5.69 -9.93
CA PRO A 41 38.30 -5.35 -10.59
C PRO A 41 39.51 -5.67 -9.72
N VAL A 42 40.52 -6.32 -10.28
CA VAL A 42 41.82 -6.49 -9.65
C VAL A 42 42.73 -5.34 -10.10
N LEU A 43 43.10 -4.47 -9.18
CA LEU A 43 43.99 -3.33 -9.41
C LEU A 43 45.25 -3.47 -8.54
N ASP A 44 46.39 -3.12 -9.12
CA ASP A 44 47.66 -3.10 -8.41
C ASP A 44 47.69 -1.90 -7.44
N ARG A 45 48.11 -2.14 -6.18
CA ARG A 45 48.19 -1.09 -5.15
C ARG A 45 48.95 0.16 -5.60
N VAL A 46 50.03 -0.03 -6.36
CA VAL A 46 50.90 1.05 -6.85
C VAL A 46 50.15 2.01 -7.80
N ASP A 47 49.23 1.49 -8.61
CA ASP A 47 48.42 2.29 -9.55
C ASP A 47 47.39 3.16 -8.82
N VAL A 48 47.08 2.84 -7.57
CA VAL A 48 45.98 3.42 -6.78
C VAL A 48 46.51 4.39 -5.73
N GLU A 49 47.61 4.05 -5.04
CA GLU A 49 48.22 4.90 -4.00
C GLU A 49 48.71 6.26 -4.54
N GLY A 50 49.11 6.34 -5.81
CA GLY A 50 49.49 7.59 -6.48
C GLY A 50 48.33 8.37 -7.12
N MET A 51 47.09 7.87 -7.04
CA MET A 51 45.95 8.43 -7.77
C MET A 51 45.25 9.54 -6.98
N ALA A 52 45.27 10.76 -7.51
CA ALA A 52 44.45 11.87 -6.99
C ALA A 52 43.04 11.86 -7.60
N ILE A 53 42.01 11.89 -6.76
CA ILE A 53 40.60 12.03 -7.20
C ILE A 53 40.40 13.43 -7.81
N PRO A 54 40.03 13.55 -9.10
CA PRO A 54 39.80 14.83 -9.76
C PRO A 54 38.71 15.66 -9.06
N ALA A 55 38.86 16.98 -9.05
CA ALA A 55 37.92 17.91 -8.42
C ALA A 55 36.48 17.74 -8.94
N GLN A 56 36.31 17.42 -10.22
CA GLN A 56 35.00 17.22 -10.85
C GLN A 56 34.29 15.97 -10.31
N VAL A 57 35.03 14.86 -10.15
CA VAL A 57 34.54 13.60 -9.56
C VAL A 57 34.16 13.82 -8.09
N ARG A 58 35.00 14.56 -7.35
CA ARG A 58 34.74 14.92 -5.94
C ARG A 58 33.47 15.78 -5.81
N ALA A 59 33.29 16.78 -6.68
CA ALA A 59 32.10 17.62 -6.67
C ALA A 59 30.82 16.82 -6.95
N GLN A 60 30.86 15.90 -7.92
CA GLN A 60 29.75 14.99 -8.21
C GLN A 60 29.41 14.09 -7.01
N TYR A 61 30.43 13.52 -6.37
CA TYR A 61 30.26 12.70 -5.17
C TYR A 61 29.58 13.48 -4.03
N VAL A 62 30.06 14.69 -3.71
CA VAL A 62 29.50 15.53 -2.65
C VAL A 62 28.05 15.92 -2.93
N ALA A 63 27.72 16.24 -4.18
CA ALA A 63 26.34 16.58 -4.56
C ALA A 63 25.37 15.40 -4.35
N LEU A 64 25.80 14.17 -4.66
CA LEU A 64 25.00 12.97 -4.39
C LEU A 64 24.91 12.66 -2.89
N LEU A 65 25.99 12.91 -2.14
CA LEU A 65 26.00 12.71 -0.70
C LEU A 65 24.99 13.63 -0.01
N GLN A 66 24.96 14.92 -0.34
CA GLN A 66 24.01 15.87 0.27
C GLN A 66 22.54 15.46 0.07
N ARG A 67 22.20 14.84 -1.07
CA ARG A 67 20.83 14.36 -1.35
C ARG A 67 20.44 13.16 -0.48
N SER A 68 21.39 12.32 -0.08
CA SER A 68 21.12 11.12 0.73
C SER A 68 21.00 11.39 2.24
N HIS A 69 21.26 12.63 2.68
CA HIS A 69 21.24 13.04 4.09
C HIS A 69 20.04 13.93 4.48
N VAL A 70 19.09 14.19 3.57
CA VAL A 70 17.94 15.06 3.85
C VAL A 70 16.89 14.32 4.70
N ASP A 71 17.01 14.39 6.03
CA ASP A 71 15.98 13.93 6.97
C ASP A 71 14.78 14.89 6.98
N ARG A 72 13.65 14.50 6.36
CA ARG A 72 12.38 15.26 6.46
C ARG A 72 11.50 14.72 7.58
N ALA A 73 11.83 15.05 8.83
CA ALA A 73 10.98 14.75 9.98
C ALA A 73 10.33 16.02 10.55
N ARG A 74 9.08 16.31 10.18
CA ARG A 74 8.21 17.25 10.92
C ARG A 74 7.01 16.51 11.48
N GLY A 75 7.12 16.12 12.75
CA GLY A 75 5.99 15.62 13.53
C GLY A 75 5.03 16.76 13.88
N LYS A 76 3.73 16.50 13.79
CA LYS A 76 2.69 17.27 14.51
C LYS A 76 1.59 16.34 15.03
N ARG A 77 1.11 16.67 16.25
CA ARG A 77 -0.01 16.08 16.99
C ARG A 77 -1.30 16.17 16.15
N PHE A 78 -2.23 15.20 16.18
CA PHE A 78 -3.35 15.01 17.11
C PHE A 78 -4.14 13.77 16.65
N SER A 79 -4.55 12.88 17.57
CA SER A 79 -5.93 12.68 18.09
C SER A 79 -6.84 11.84 17.19
N GLN A 80 -7.23 10.70 17.73
CA GLN A 80 -8.14 9.69 17.16
C GLN A 80 -9.50 10.30 16.82
N ASN A 81 -10.06 9.97 15.65
CA ASN A 81 -11.46 10.24 15.32
C ASN A 81 -12.00 9.14 14.41
N PHE A 82 -12.98 8.39 14.93
CA PHE A 82 -13.98 7.71 14.11
C PHE A 82 -14.84 8.77 13.42
N ARG A 83 -15.07 8.64 12.11
CA ARG A 83 -15.87 9.61 11.35
C ARG A 83 -16.81 8.90 10.40
N GLU A 84 -18.09 8.99 10.73
CA GLU A 84 -19.18 8.67 9.83
C GLU A 84 -19.34 9.82 8.83
N VAL A 85 -19.39 9.49 7.54
CA VAL A 85 -19.65 10.47 6.47
C VAL A 85 -21.01 10.13 5.87
N ALA A 86 -21.99 10.98 6.13
CA ALA A 86 -23.29 10.91 5.48
C ALA A 86 -23.15 11.14 3.97
N GLY A 87 -23.70 10.23 3.17
CA GLY A 87 -23.72 10.31 1.72
C GLY A 87 -24.98 10.96 1.22
N ARG A 88 -24.85 11.96 0.33
CA ARG A 88 -26.01 12.53 -0.36
C ARG A 88 -26.28 11.77 -1.65
N PHE A 89 -27.56 11.57 -1.94
CA PHE A 89 -28.02 10.95 -3.16
C PHE A 89 -28.26 12.03 -4.23
N LEU A 90 -27.57 11.98 -5.37
CA LEU A 90 -27.78 12.90 -6.49
C LEU A 90 -28.40 12.16 -7.68
N VAL A 91 -29.75 12.07 -7.67
CA VAL A 91 -30.66 11.66 -8.76
C VAL A 91 -30.43 10.27 -9.41
N SER A 92 -31.54 9.56 -9.59
CA SER A 92 -31.64 8.13 -9.86
C SER A 92 -32.19 7.85 -11.25
N GLU A 93 -31.49 7.05 -12.06
CA GLU A 93 -32.19 6.17 -13.00
C GLU A 93 -32.86 5.04 -12.18
N THR A 94 -33.88 4.35 -12.69
CA THR A 94 -34.74 3.45 -11.90
C THR A 94 -34.04 2.32 -11.12
N SER A 95 -32.77 2.03 -11.43
CA SER A 95 -31.93 1.03 -10.77
C SER A 95 -30.48 1.51 -10.50
N THR A 96 -30.18 2.78 -10.75
CA THR A 96 -28.81 3.33 -10.63
C THR A 96 -28.84 4.59 -9.79
N HIS A 97 -27.90 4.68 -8.87
CA HIS A 97 -27.91 5.61 -7.75
C HIS A 97 -26.51 6.21 -7.59
N LEU A 98 -26.38 7.54 -7.65
CA LEU A 98 -25.10 8.20 -7.44
C LEU A 98 -25.02 8.75 -6.01
N LEU A 99 -24.02 8.26 -5.26
CA LEU A 99 -23.70 8.70 -3.91
C LEU A 99 -22.50 9.63 -3.93
N VAL A 100 -22.61 10.74 -3.19
CA VAL A 100 -21.56 11.74 -3.09
C VAL A 100 -21.17 11.93 -1.63
N PHE A 101 -19.89 11.73 -1.33
CA PHE A 101 -19.33 11.88 0.01
C PHE A 101 -18.32 13.03 0.05
N GLY A 102 -18.56 13.98 0.96
CA GLY A 102 -17.63 15.08 1.23
C GLY A 102 -16.46 14.59 2.07
N MET A 103 -15.34 14.31 1.41
CA MET A 103 -14.16 13.69 2.05
C MET A 103 -13.15 14.68 2.63
N GLU A 104 -13.41 15.98 2.55
CA GLU A 104 -12.51 17.02 3.05
C GLU A 104 -12.27 16.86 4.56
N GLN A 105 -11.00 16.75 4.96
CA GLN A 105 -10.55 16.53 6.34
C GLN A 105 -11.12 15.26 7.02
N ARG A 106 -11.69 14.32 6.23
CA ARG A 106 -12.22 13.05 6.76
C ARG A 106 -11.14 12.00 7.01
N LEU A 107 -10.02 12.07 6.27
CA LEU A 107 -8.84 11.24 6.48
C LEU A 107 -7.69 12.07 7.11
N PRO A 108 -7.30 11.79 8.36
CA PRO A 108 -6.16 12.45 8.99
C PRO A 108 -4.84 12.19 8.26
N PRO A 109 -3.91 13.16 8.22
CA PRO A 109 -2.62 13.01 7.52
C PRO A 109 -1.66 12.01 8.18
N ASN A 110 -1.85 11.69 9.46
CA ASN A 110 -1.04 10.73 10.22
C ASN A 110 -1.80 9.44 10.53
N SER A 111 -2.77 9.08 9.68
CA SER A 111 -3.52 7.86 9.84
C SER A 111 -3.51 7.06 8.54
N GLU A 112 -3.52 5.75 8.68
CA GLU A 112 -3.64 4.82 7.56
C GLU A 112 -5.10 4.38 7.46
N LEU A 113 -5.69 4.47 6.27
CA LEU A 113 -6.99 3.84 6.01
C LEU A 113 -6.79 2.33 5.99
N VAL A 114 -7.46 1.63 6.91
CA VAL A 114 -7.45 0.17 6.94
C VAL A 114 -8.68 -0.39 6.23
N GLN A 115 -9.82 0.28 6.42
CA GLN A 115 -11.08 -0.21 5.87
C GLN A 115 -12.03 0.97 5.63
N ALA A 116 -12.75 0.92 4.52
CA ALA A 116 -13.90 1.78 4.27
C ALA A 116 -15.12 0.92 3.94
N VAL A 117 -16.22 1.12 4.66
CA VAL A 117 -17.45 0.35 4.49
C VAL A 117 -18.57 1.28 4.08
N LEU A 118 -19.18 1.01 2.94
CA LEU A 118 -20.43 1.64 2.53
C LEU A 118 -21.60 0.84 3.10
N ARG A 119 -22.46 1.49 3.90
CA ARG A 119 -23.67 0.91 4.46
C ARG A 119 -24.90 1.51 3.78
N LEU A 120 -25.72 0.64 3.20
CA LEU A 120 -26.97 0.98 2.54
C LEU A 120 -28.11 0.24 3.22
N PHE A 121 -29.17 0.95 3.58
CA PHE A 121 -30.33 0.32 4.20
C PHE A 121 -31.33 -0.15 3.13
N GLN A 122 -31.53 -1.47 3.01
CA GLN A 122 -32.52 -2.05 2.10
C GLN A 122 -33.91 -1.93 2.72
N GLU A 123 -34.81 -1.24 2.01
CA GLU A 123 -36.19 -1.03 2.43
C GLU A 123 -37.00 -2.35 2.37
N PRO A 124 -37.96 -2.54 3.28
CA PRO A 124 -38.84 -3.70 3.24
C PRO A 124 -39.76 -3.66 2.02
N VAL A 125 -39.81 -4.78 1.29
CA VAL A 125 -40.69 -4.91 0.12
C VAL A 125 -42.14 -5.13 0.58
N PRO A 126 -43.14 -4.40 0.05
CA PRO A 126 -44.53 -4.60 0.40
C PRO A 126 -45.00 -6.05 0.16
N ARG A 127 -45.72 -6.63 1.12
CA ARG A 127 -46.21 -8.02 1.06
C ARG A 127 -46.99 -8.35 -0.21
N THR A 128 -47.73 -7.37 -0.75
CA THR A 128 -48.50 -7.53 -2.00
C THR A 128 -47.59 -7.68 -3.22
N ALA A 129 -46.47 -6.96 -3.26
CA ALA A 129 -45.48 -7.07 -4.32
C ALA A 129 -44.70 -8.39 -4.24
N LEU A 130 -44.37 -8.84 -3.02
CA LEU A 130 -43.74 -10.15 -2.79
C LEU A 130 -44.64 -11.31 -3.27
N ARG A 131 -45.92 -11.31 -2.87
CA ARG A 131 -46.89 -12.33 -3.33
C ARG A 131 -47.07 -12.34 -4.85
N ARG A 132 -47.00 -11.17 -5.50
CA ARG A 132 -47.05 -11.07 -6.97
C ARG A 132 -45.80 -11.67 -7.59
N HIS A 133 -44.64 -11.39 -7.02
CA HIS A 133 -43.36 -11.94 -7.48
C HIS A 133 -43.29 -13.46 -7.34
N GLU A 134 -43.70 -14.02 -6.20
CA GLU A 134 -43.74 -15.48 -5.97
C GLU A 134 -44.58 -16.22 -7.02
N ARG A 135 -45.71 -15.64 -7.45
CA ARG A 135 -46.57 -16.20 -8.49
C ARG A 135 -45.94 -16.15 -9.89
N LEU A 136 -45.20 -15.08 -10.17
CA LEU A 136 -44.67 -14.79 -11.51
C LEU A 136 -43.27 -15.36 -11.73
N SER A 137 -42.47 -15.50 -10.69
CA SER A 137 -41.08 -15.96 -10.79
C SER A 137 -40.58 -16.61 -9.49
N PRO A 138 -40.97 -17.88 -9.23
CA PRO A 138 -40.61 -18.57 -7.98
C PRO A 138 -39.11 -18.85 -7.81
N HIS A 139 -38.31 -18.75 -8.88
CA HIS A 139 -36.89 -19.13 -8.89
C HIS A 139 -35.91 -17.94 -8.99
N GLY A 140 -36.41 -16.69 -8.93
CA GLY A 140 -35.59 -15.50 -9.18
C GLY A 140 -35.74 -14.42 -8.12
N ALA A 141 -35.35 -14.69 -6.87
CA ALA A 141 -35.57 -13.78 -5.73
C ALA A 141 -34.32 -13.01 -5.27
N ARG A 142 -33.29 -12.93 -6.11
CA ARG A 142 -32.06 -12.21 -5.81
C ARG A 142 -31.78 -11.13 -6.86
N ALA A 143 -31.16 -10.05 -6.39
CA ALA A 143 -30.67 -8.97 -7.22
C ALA A 143 -29.17 -8.80 -7.00
N ARG A 144 -28.43 -8.44 -8.04
CA ARG A 144 -27.01 -8.11 -7.94
C ARG A 144 -26.88 -6.62 -7.69
N VAL A 145 -26.29 -6.26 -6.56
CA VAL A 145 -25.94 -4.87 -6.24
C VAL A 145 -24.46 -4.70 -6.55
N THR A 146 -24.16 -3.72 -7.39
CA THR A 146 -22.81 -3.46 -7.87
C THR A 146 -22.43 -2.03 -7.49
N ILE A 147 -21.24 -1.86 -6.91
CA ILE A 147 -20.67 -0.56 -6.54
C ILE A 147 -19.51 -0.27 -7.45
N GLU A 148 -19.56 0.90 -8.07
CA GLU A 148 -18.52 1.40 -8.95
C GLU A 148 -18.03 2.75 -8.45
N TRP A 149 -16.71 2.98 -8.47
CA TRP A 149 -16.13 4.28 -8.24
C TRP A 149 -16.19 5.11 -9.53
N LEU A 150 -16.81 6.29 -9.45
CA LEU A 150 -16.97 7.20 -10.59
C LEU A 150 -15.91 8.31 -10.55
N ARG A 151 -15.17 8.47 -11.64
CA ARG A 151 -14.18 9.54 -11.81
C ARG A 151 -14.53 10.42 -13.01
N PHE A 152 -14.63 11.71 -12.75
CA PHE A 152 -14.70 12.76 -13.78
C PHE A 152 -13.29 13.20 -14.15
N ARG A 153 -12.96 13.21 -15.45
CA ARG A 153 -11.74 13.81 -15.98
C ARG A 153 -12.00 15.26 -16.41
N GLU A 154 -10.93 16.04 -16.55
CA GLU A 154 -11.01 17.44 -17.00
C GLU A 154 -11.52 17.57 -18.44
N ASP A 155 -11.43 16.50 -19.23
CA ASP A 155 -11.98 16.38 -20.59
C ASP A 155 -13.50 16.14 -20.62
N GLY A 156 -14.17 16.08 -19.46
CA GLY A 156 -15.60 15.79 -19.34
C GLY A 156 -15.96 14.31 -19.50
N SER A 157 -14.98 13.41 -19.65
CA SER A 157 -15.22 11.98 -19.71
C SER A 157 -15.36 11.34 -18.32
N ASN A 158 -16.30 10.40 -18.22
CA ASN A 158 -16.55 9.63 -17.00
C ASN A 158 -15.90 8.26 -17.14
N ARG A 159 -15.13 7.85 -16.13
CA ARG A 159 -14.63 6.48 -16.00
C ARG A 159 -15.20 5.85 -14.73
N THR A 160 -15.77 4.67 -14.86
CA THR A 160 -16.19 3.83 -13.73
C THR A 160 -15.16 2.73 -13.49
N ALA A 161 -14.98 2.35 -12.22
CA ALA A 161 -14.20 1.19 -11.81
C ALA A 161 -15.05 0.34 -10.87
N LEU A 162 -15.21 -0.96 -11.17
CA LEU A 162 -15.93 -1.89 -10.32
C LEU A 162 -15.17 -2.09 -8.99
N ILE A 163 -15.86 -1.91 -7.86
CA ILE A 163 -15.28 -1.98 -6.51
C ILE A 163 -15.79 -3.21 -5.75
N ASP A 164 -17.11 -3.39 -5.68
CA ASP A 164 -17.74 -4.54 -5.01
C ASP A 164 -19.01 -4.95 -5.76
N SER A 165 -19.37 -6.23 -5.71
CA SER A 165 -20.59 -6.77 -6.30
C SER A 165 -21.13 -7.94 -5.47
N ARG A 166 -22.36 -7.82 -4.98
CA ARG A 166 -22.99 -8.81 -4.10
C ARG A 166 -24.40 -9.14 -4.53
N LEU A 167 -24.83 -10.38 -4.26
CA LEU A 167 -26.23 -10.78 -4.42
C LEU A 167 -26.99 -10.50 -3.12
N VAL A 168 -28.12 -9.82 -3.23
CA VAL A 168 -29.04 -9.53 -2.11
C VAL A 168 -30.40 -10.18 -2.38
N SER A 169 -31.02 -10.69 -1.31
CA SER A 169 -32.36 -11.26 -1.38
C SER A 169 -33.42 -10.17 -1.33
N VAL A 170 -34.48 -10.32 -2.12
CA VAL A 170 -35.64 -9.42 -2.11
C VAL A 170 -36.51 -9.60 -0.85
N TYR A 171 -36.41 -10.75 -0.18
CA TYR A 171 -37.17 -11.05 1.04
C TYR A 171 -36.55 -10.47 2.31
N GLU A 172 -35.30 -10.04 2.23
CA GLU A 172 -34.59 -9.45 3.37
C GLU A 172 -34.72 -7.93 3.35
N SER A 173 -34.64 -7.32 4.53
CA SER A 173 -34.53 -5.87 4.71
C SER A 173 -33.44 -5.58 5.74
N GLY A 174 -32.98 -4.34 5.81
CA GLY A 174 -31.94 -3.92 6.75
C GLY A 174 -30.63 -3.50 6.11
N TRP A 175 -29.61 -3.28 6.95
CA TRP A 175 -28.31 -2.77 6.51
C TRP A 175 -27.53 -3.78 5.69
N LYS A 176 -27.12 -3.36 4.50
CA LYS A 176 -26.19 -4.05 3.62
C LYS A 176 -24.87 -3.29 3.62
N ALA A 177 -23.79 -3.98 3.97
CA ALA A 177 -22.44 -3.42 4.01
C ALA A 177 -21.65 -3.87 2.79
N PHE A 178 -20.86 -2.96 2.22
CA PHE A 178 -20.02 -3.21 1.06
C PHE A 178 -18.63 -2.64 1.31
N ASP A 179 -17.61 -3.36 0.86
CA ASP A 179 -16.22 -2.92 1.04
C ASP A 179 -15.88 -1.94 -0.09
N VAL A 180 -15.55 -0.71 0.28
CA VAL A 180 -15.18 0.36 -0.66
C VAL A 180 -13.79 0.90 -0.36
N THR A 181 -12.96 0.12 0.37
CA THR A 181 -11.61 0.51 0.78
C THR A 181 -10.74 0.90 -0.42
N GLU A 182 -10.80 0.11 -1.50
CA GLU A 182 -10.06 0.41 -2.74
C GLU A 182 -10.49 1.74 -3.36
N ALA A 183 -11.79 2.04 -3.40
CA ALA A 183 -12.30 3.29 -3.95
C ALA A 183 -11.75 4.51 -3.19
N VAL A 184 -11.72 4.42 -1.86
CA VAL A 184 -11.19 5.49 -1.00
C VAL A 184 -9.67 5.62 -1.15
N ASN A 185 -8.94 4.50 -1.26
CA ASN A 185 -7.49 4.51 -1.53
C ASN A 185 -7.16 5.15 -2.88
N PHE A 186 -7.88 4.78 -3.96
CA PHE A 186 -7.67 5.37 -5.28
C PHE A 186 -8.05 6.85 -5.30
N TRP A 187 -9.15 7.23 -4.64
CA TRP A 187 -9.52 8.63 -4.46
C TRP A 187 -8.40 9.39 -3.73
N GLN A 188 -7.84 8.87 -2.64
CA GLN A 188 -6.76 9.53 -1.90
C GLN A 188 -5.50 9.76 -2.76
N GLN A 189 -5.17 8.83 -3.66
CA GLN A 189 -3.97 8.92 -4.51
C GLN A 189 -4.17 9.84 -5.73
N LEU A 190 -5.36 9.82 -6.32
CA LEU A 190 -5.62 10.43 -7.63
C LEU A 190 -6.43 11.74 -7.54
N SER A 191 -7.14 11.98 -6.45
CA SER A 191 -8.03 13.13 -6.33
C SER A 191 -7.30 14.38 -5.86
N ARG A 192 -7.70 15.50 -6.45
CA ARG A 192 -7.22 16.83 -6.04
C ARG A 192 -7.87 17.25 -4.71
N PRO A 193 -7.28 18.23 -4.01
CA PRO A 193 -7.91 18.83 -2.84
C PRO A 193 -9.36 19.23 -3.16
N ARG A 194 -10.29 18.94 -2.23
CA ARG A 194 -11.72 19.32 -2.28
C ARG A 194 -12.63 18.54 -3.23
N GLN A 195 -12.16 17.50 -3.91
CA GLN A 195 -13.04 16.65 -4.72
C GLN A 195 -13.81 15.64 -3.84
N PRO A 196 -15.13 15.47 -4.00
CA PRO A 196 -15.87 14.45 -3.26
C PRO A 196 -15.54 13.04 -3.78
N LEU A 197 -15.76 12.03 -2.93
CA LEU A 197 -15.80 10.64 -3.38
C LEU A 197 -17.18 10.35 -3.98
N LEU A 198 -17.19 9.73 -5.15
CA LEU A 198 -18.39 9.44 -5.93
C LEU A 198 -18.52 7.95 -6.13
N LEU A 199 -19.61 7.36 -5.62
CA LEU A 199 -19.89 5.94 -5.76
C LEU A 199 -21.21 5.76 -6.49
N GLN A 200 -21.16 5.02 -7.59
CA GLN A 200 -22.35 4.60 -8.33
C GLN A 200 -22.78 3.23 -7.82
N VAL A 201 -24.03 3.14 -7.37
CA VAL A 201 -24.66 1.89 -6.95
C VAL A 201 -25.67 1.49 -8.02
N SER A 202 -25.52 0.31 -8.61
CA SER A 202 -26.47 -0.22 -9.59
C SER A 202 -27.07 -1.55 -9.11
N VAL A 203 -28.38 -1.70 -9.30
CA VAL A 203 -29.13 -2.91 -8.94
C VAL A 203 -29.55 -3.62 -10.21
N GLN A 204 -28.89 -4.73 -10.50
CA GLN A 204 -29.03 -5.48 -11.73
C GLN A 204 -29.67 -6.85 -11.49
N ARG A 205 -30.19 -7.44 -12.57
CA ARG A 205 -30.71 -8.81 -12.53
C ARG A 205 -29.58 -9.83 -12.39
N GLU A 206 -29.82 -10.92 -11.67
CA GLU A 206 -28.86 -12.02 -11.54
C GLU A 206 -28.68 -12.79 -12.87
N HIS A 207 -29.71 -12.89 -13.72
CA HIS A 207 -29.67 -13.68 -14.96
C HIS A 207 -30.25 -12.98 -16.21
N LEU A 208 -29.48 -13.11 -17.30
CA LEU A 208 -29.76 -13.01 -18.74
C LEU A 208 -31.07 -13.61 -19.33
N GLY A 209 -31.95 -14.26 -18.58
CA GLY A 209 -32.97 -15.17 -19.15
C GLY A 209 -34.29 -14.49 -19.58
N PRO A 210 -35.04 -15.05 -20.56
CA PRO A 210 -36.44 -14.71 -20.79
C PRO A 210 -37.32 -15.18 -19.62
N GLY A 211 -38.28 -14.36 -19.18
CA GLY A 211 -39.34 -14.79 -18.26
C GLY A 211 -39.07 -14.68 -16.76
N THR A 212 -37.91 -14.19 -16.31
CA THR A 212 -37.73 -13.85 -14.89
C THR A 212 -38.27 -12.44 -14.63
N TRP A 213 -39.31 -12.33 -13.80
CA TRP A 213 -39.79 -11.03 -13.34
C TRP A 213 -38.63 -10.27 -12.71
N SER A 214 -38.53 -8.96 -12.98
CA SER A 214 -37.42 -8.11 -12.61
C SER A 214 -37.33 -7.88 -11.09
N ALA A 215 -36.87 -8.89 -10.35
CA ALA A 215 -36.70 -8.88 -8.89
C ALA A 215 -35.83 -7.73 -8.40
N HIS A 216 -34.85 -7.31 -9.22
CA HIS A 216 -34.03 -6.12 -8.99
C HIS A 216 -34.85 -4.83 -8.81
N LYS A 217 -36.03 -4.70 -9.42
CA LYS A 217 -36.90 -3.52 -9.25
C LYS A 217 -37.58 -3.45 -7.88
N LEU A 218 -37.59 -4.56 -7.14
CA LEU A 218 -38.16 -4.62 -5.80
C LEU A 218 -37.14 -4.22 -4.73
N VAL A 219 -35.84 -4.30 -5.03
CA VAL A 219 -34.78 -3.87 -4.12
C VAL A 219 -34.65 -2.36 -4.20
N ARG A 220 -34.91 -1.69 -3.09
CA ARG A 220 -34.77 -0.24 -2.93
C ARG A 220 -33.90 0.04 -1.71
N PHE A 221 -33.07 1.07 -1.82
CA PHE A 221 -32.27 1.57 -0.72
C PHE A 221 -32.82 2.90 -0.25
N ALA A 222 -32.87 3.09 1.07
CA ALA A 222 -33.32 4.35 1.64
C ALA A 222 -32.39 5.50 1.21
N ALA A 223 -33.00 6.63 0.88
CA ALA A 223 -32.31 7.85 0.47
C ALA A 223 -32.46 8.95 1.54
N GLN A 224 -31.53 9.90 1.55
CA GLN A 224 -31.56 11.05 2.46
C GLN A 224 -32.88 11.83 2.32
N GLY A 225 -33.60 12.04 3.43
CA GLY A 225 -34.79 12.90 3.47
C GLY A 225 -36.09 12.30 2.92
N ALA A 226 -36.23 10.96 2.86
CA ALA A 226 -37.49 10.34 2.51
C ALA A 226 -38.61 10.72 3.51
N PRO A 227 -39.80 11.15 3.04
CA PRO A 227 -40.86 11.61 3.93
C PRO A 227 -41.36 10.46 4.82
N GLY A 228 -41.19 10.58 6.13
CA GLY A 228 -41.59 9.59 7.13
C GLY A 228 -40.44 8.81 7.79
N SER A 229 -39.19 9.01 7.37
CA SER A 229 -38.01 8.51 8.09
C SER A 229 -37.19 9.69 8.66
N GLU A 230 -37.10 9.78 9.98
CA GLU A 230 -36.25 10.74 10.70
C GLU A 230 -34.76 10.39 10.52
N GLY A 231 -34.23 10.48 9.29
CA GLY A 231 -32.84 10.11 8.96
C GLY A 231 -32.52 8.61 9.09
N GLN A 232 -33.50 7.76 9.42
CA GLN A 232 -33.30 6.31 9.49
C GLN A 232 -33.03 5.73 8.09
N GLY A 233 -31.83 5.18 7.90
CA GLY A 233 -31.45 4.45 6.69
C GLY A 233 -30.62 5.24 5.67
N GLU A 234 -30.16 6.45 6.01
CA GLU A 234 -29.30 7.23 5.12
C GLU A 234 -28.01 6.46 4.76
N PRO A 235 -27.51 6.56 3.50
CA PRO A 235 -26.24 5.96 3.12
C PRO A 235 -25.08 6.47 3.98
N GLN A 236 -24.38 5.55 4.64
CA GLN A 236 -23.27 5.87 5.53
C GLN A 236 -21.97 5.32 4.96
N LEU A 237 -20.95 6.17 4.91
CA LEU A 237 -19.57 5.73 4.68
C LEU A 237 -18.83 5.73 6.01
N GLU A 238 -18.50 4.53 6.47
CA GLU A 238 -17.70 4.30 7.67
C GLU A 238 -16.22 4.19 7.27
N LEU A 239 -15.38 5.06 7.82
CA LEU A 239 -13.94 5.07 7.59
C LEU A 239 -13.23 4.59 8.84
N HIS A 240 -12.57 3.43 8.74
CA HIS A 240 -11.74 2.89 9.79
C HIS A 240 -10.27 3.19 9.49
N THR A 241 -9.68 4.02 10.34
CA THR A 241 -8.29 4.43 10.23
C THR A 241 -7.51 4.02 11.47
N LEU A 242 -6.23 3.71 11.29
CA LEU A 242 -5.30 3.50 12.40
C LEU A 242 -4.39 4.71 12.54
N ASP A 243 -4.15 5.13 13.78
CA ASP A 243 -3.17 6.18 14.08
C ASP A 243 -1.75 5.60 13.87
N LEU A 244 -0.98 6.21 12.97
CA LEU A 244 0.40 5.81 12.70
C LEU A 244 1.31 6.00 13.93
N LYS A 245 0.91 6.78 14.93
CA LYS A 245 1.63 6.87 16.20
C LYS A 245 1.51 5.64 17.07
N ASP A 246 0.44 4.88 16.95
CA ASP A 246 0.19 3.69 17.75
C ASP A 246 0.47 2.42 16.94
N TYR A 247 0.08 2.42 15.67
CA TYR A 247 0.16 1.27 14.77
C TYR A 247 1.26 1.38 13.70
N GLY A 248 1.95 2.53 13.64
CA GLY A 248 3.09 2.77 12.76
C GLY A 248 4.43 2.68 13.48
N ALA A 249 5.49 2.97 12.72
CA ALA A 249 6.86 2.93 13.21
C ALA A 249 7.19 4.14 14.10
N GLN A 250 8.05 3.91 15.10
CA GLN A 250 8.47 4.88 16.11
C GLN A 250 9.55 5.87 15.61
N GLY A 251 10.02 5.75 14.36
CA GLY A 251 11.19 6.49 13.89
C GLY A 251 12.48 5.77 14.27
N ASN A 252 13.51 6.46 14.74
CA ASN A 252 14.77 5.83 15.14
C ASN A 252 14.61 5.07 16.48
N CYS A 253 15.26 3.91 16.60
CA CYS A 253 15.31 3.15 17.84
C CYS A 253 16.13 3.90 18.91
N ASN A 254 15.79 3.73 20.19
CA ASN A 254 16.65 4.19 21.28
C ASN A 254 17.91 3.31 21.34
N PRO A 255 19.13 3.84 21.14
CA PRO A 255 20.37 3.06 21.14
C PRO A 255 20.66 2.37 22.48
N GLU A 256 20.15 2.90 23.59
CA GLU A 256 20.36 2.35 24.93
C GLU A 256 19.43 1.17 25.25
N ALA A 257 18.31 1.05 24.52
CA ALA A 257 17.32 0.01 24.73
C ALA A 257 17.60 -1.19 23.82
N ARG A 258 17.70 -2.40 24.40
CA ARG A 258 17.79 -3.63 23.59
C ARG A 258 16.48 -3.85 22.83
N VAL A 259 16.60 -4.18 21.55
CA VAL A 259 15.46 -4.60 20.73
C VAL A 259 14.94 -5.94 21.27
N THR A 260 13.71 -5.95 21.73
CA THR A 260 13.02 -7.14 22.25
C THR A 260 11.77 -7.41 21.41
N LYS A 261 11.08 -8.53 21.64
CA LYS A 261 9.84 -8.87 20.92
C LYS A 261 8.74 -7.80 21.05
N GLY A 262 8.76 -6.99 22.10
CA GLY A 262 7.82 -5.88 22.33
C GLY A 262 8.27 -4.53 21.77
N THR A 263 9.45 -4.45 21.15
CA THR A 263 9.93 -3.20 20.55
C THR A 263 9.10 -2.89 19.31
N ARG A 264 8.48 -1.71 19.30
CA ARG A 264 7.73 -1.21 18.16
C ARG A 264 8.67 -0.96 16.98
N CYS A 265 8.16 -1.18 15.76
CA CYS A 265 8.91 -0.99 14.52
C CYS A 265 9.71 0.33 14.53
N CYS A 266 11.04 0.25 14.41
CA CYS A 266 11.92 1.42 14.46
C CYS A 266 13.15 1.21 13.57
N ARG A 267 13.80 2.33 13.22
CA ARG A 267 15.02 2.38 12.43
C ARG A 267 16.24 2.31 13.35
N GLN A 268 16.97 1.21 13.29
CA GLN A 268 18.19 0.99 14.06
C GLN A 268 19.41 1.39 13.23
N GLU A 269 20.39 2.03 13.86
CA GLU A 269 21.63 2.39 13.19
C GLU A 269 22.48 1.15 12.90
N MET A 270 23.03 1.09 11.68
CA MET A 270 23.92 0.02 11.24
C MET A 270 25.01 0.64 10.37
N TYR A 271 26.27 0.32 10.67
CA TYR A 271 27.43 0.76 9.93
C TYR A 271 27.93 -0.36 9.03
N LEU A 272 28.10 -0.03 7.74
CA LEU A 272 28.69 -0.90 6.74
C LEU A 272 30.13 -0.45 6.50
N ASP A 273 31.09 -1.28 6.91
CA ASP A 273 32.51 -1.02 6.70
C ASP A 273 32.96 -1.59 5.36
N LEU A 274 33.24 -0.73 4.37
CA LEU A 274 33.72 -1.15 3.06
C LEU A 274 35.23 -1.42 3.05
N GLN A 275 36.01 -0.69 3.85
CA GLN A 275 37.47 -0.90 3.92
C GLN A 275 37.82 -2.23 4.58
N GLY A 276 37.00 -2.71 5.53
CA GLY A 276 37.15 -4.04 6.12
C GLY A 276 36.89 -5.20 5.14
N MET A 277 36.30 -4.94 3.97
CA MET A 277 35.93 -5.99 3.01
C MET A 277 37.07 -6.32 2.05
N LYS A 278 37.47 -7.60 2.03
CA LYS A 278 38.55 -8.08 1.14
C LYS A 278 38.29 -7.82 -0.35
N TRP A 279 37.04 -7.88 -0.78
CA TRP A 279 36.68 -7.67 -2.18
C TRP A 279 36.72 -6.20 -2.59
N ALA A 280 36.65 -5.25 -1.65
CA ALA A 280 36.66 -3.81 -1.89
C ALA A 280 38.09 -3.24 -2.01
N GLU A 281 39.08 -4.04 -1.63
CA GLU A 281 40.48 -3.65 -1.55
C GLU A 281 41.00 -3.15 -2.90
N ASN A 282 41.71 -2.02 -2.88
CA ASN A 282 42.43 -1.46 -4.03
C ASN A 282 41.55 -0.96 -5.20
N TRP A 283 40.23 -0.86 -5.05
CA TRP A 283 39.39 -0.25 -6.07
C TRP A 283 38.23 0.60 -5.55
N ILE A 284 37.79 0.42 -4.29
CA ILE A 284 36.91 1.41 -3.65
C ILE A 284 37.79 2.50 -3.03
N LEU A 285 37.61 3.75 -3.47
CA LEU A 285 38.40 4.89 -3.00
C LEU A 285 37.68 5.63 -1.87
N GLU A 286 36.39 5.91 -2.03
CA GLU A 286 35.59 6.66 -1.03
C GLU A 286 34.13 6.20 -1.01
N PRO A 287 33.45 6.24 0.14
CA PRO A 287 33.99 6.41 1.49
C PRO A 287 34.49 5.08 2.08
N PRO A 288 35.18 5.13 3.25
CA PRO A 288 35.58 3.93 3.97
C PRO A 288 34.41 3.05 4.43
N GLY A 289 33.23 3.65 4.61
CA GLY A 289 32.01 2.95 4.99
C GLY A 289 30.83 3.92 5.11
N PHE A 290 29.64 3.39 5.42
CA PHE A 290 28.40 4.15 5.49
C PHE A 290 27.49 3.72 6.62
N LEU A 291 26.73 4.67 7.17
CA LEU A 291 25.51 4.38 7.92
C LEU A 291 24.37 4.05 6.94
N ILE A 292 23.80 2.85 7.07
CA ILE A 292 22.75 2.32 6.18
C ILE A 292 21.41 2.07 6.87
N TYR A 293 21.41 1.88 8.19
CA TYR A 293 20.23 1.62 9.03
C TYR A 293 19.41 0.36 8.65
N GLU A 294 18.71 -0.21 9.62
CA GLU A 294 17.82 -1.37 9.43
C GLU A 294 16.48 -1.14 10.13
N CYS A 295 15.39 -1.64 9.56
CA CYS A 295 14.08 -1.64 10.21
C CYS A 295 13.93 -2.88 11.09
N VAL A 296 13.77 -2.68 12.39
CA VAL A 296 13.67 -3.75 13.39
C VAL A 296 12.42 -3.59 14.25
N GLY A 297 12.05 -4.64 14.97
CA GLY A 297 10.89 -4.65 15.86
C GLY A 297 9.63 -5.20 15.20
N SER A 298 8.49 -5.05 15.88
CA SER A 298 7.20 -5.60 15.47
C SER A 298 6.14 -4.52 15.26
N CYS A 299 5.12 -4.86 14.47
CA CYS A 299 3.99 -3.99 14.19
C CYS A 299 2.75 -4.51 14.92
N LEU A 300 2.01 -3.58 15.55
CA LEU A 300 0.72 -3.90 16.14
C LEU A 300 -0.25 -4.31 15.03
N GLN A 301 -0.95 -5.42 15.26
CA GLN A 301 -1.98 -5.91 14.35
C GLN A 301 -3.31 -5.18 14.63
N PRO A 302 -4.11 -4.88 13.59
CA PRO A 302 -5.43 -4.33 13.78
C PRO A 302 -6.33 -5.29 14.59
N PRO A 303 -7.35 -4.76 15.28
CA PRO A 303 -8.39 -5.56 15.91
C PRO A 303 -9.06 -6.50 14.89
N GLU A 304 -9.38 -7.71 15.32
CA GLU A 304 -9.94 -8.77 14.47
C GLU A 304 -11.29 -8.40 13.83
N SER A 305 -12.04 -7.48 14.44
CA SER A 305 -13.31 -6.94 13.90
C SER A 305 -13.14 -5.99 12.70
N LEU A 306 -11.95 -5.42 12.50
CA LEU A 306 -11.63 -4.53 11.38
C LEU A 306 -11.00 -5.29 10.20
N THR A 307 -10.64 -6.55 10.41
CA THR A 307 -10.16 -7.45 9.36
C THR A 307 -11.35 -8.19 8.72
N ILE A 308 -11.99 -7.57 7.72
CA ILE A 308 -12.58 -8.40 6.67
C ILE A 308 -11.42 -9.23 6.11
N LYS A 309 -11.54 -10.56 6.16
CA LYS A 309 -10.54 -11.51 5.63
C LYS A 309 -10.43 -11.33 4.12
N TRP A 310 -9.76 -10.28 3.68
CA TRP A 310 -9.25 -10.20 2.32
C TRP A 310 -8.32 -11.40 2.15
N PRO A 311 -8.58 -12.30 1.20
CA PRO A 311 -7.82 -13.55 1.09
C PRO A 311 -6.34 -13.35 0.75
N PHE A 312 -5.90 -12.11 0.51
CA PHE A 312 -4.56 -11.76 0.05
C PHE A 312 -3.75 -10.87 1.00
N LEU A 313 -4.33 -10.33 2.08
CA LEU A 313 -3.61 -9.44 3.00
C LEU A 313 -3.12 -10.23 4.23
N GLY A 314 -1.81 -10.35 4.36
CA GLY A 314 -1.17 -10.98 5.51
C GLY A 314 -0.95 -10.01 6.69
N PRO A 315 -0.33 -10.48 7.78
CA PRO A 315 -0.10 -9.65 8.97
C PRO A 315 0.79 -8.45 8.65
N ARG A 316 0.63 -7.37 9.42
CA ARG A 316 1.48 -6.16 9.29
C ARG A 316 2.92 -6.46 9.68
N GLN A 317 3.86 -6.08 8.82
CA GLN A 317 5.29 -6.26 9.00
C GLN A 317 6.01 -4.91 9.05
N CYS A 318 7.14 -4.88 9.77
CA CYS A 318 8.03 -3.72 9.83
C CYS A 318 8.93 -3.73 8.59
N ILE A 319 8.78 -2.71 7.74
CA ILE A 319 9.48 -2.64 6.45
C ILE A 319 10.10 -1.26 6.24
N ALA A 320 11.12 -1.19 5.37
CA ALA A 320 11.64 0.08 4.88
C ALA A 320 10.67 0.68 3.86
N SER A 321 10.04 1.81 4.20
CA SER A 321 9.14 2.54 3.30
C SER A 321 9.89 3.49 2.38
N GLU A 322 10.95 4.11 2.88
CA GLU A 322 11.75 5.08 2.14
C GLU A 322 13.23 4.68 2.24
N MET A 323 13.89 4.58 1.10
CA MET A 323 15.31 4.27 0.98
C MET A 323 15.97 5.23 0.00
N THR A 324 17.23 5.56 0.25
CA THR A 324 18.02 6.43 -0.61
C THR A 324 19.23 5.71 -1.17
N SER A 325 19.72 6.21 -2.31
CA SER A 325 20.97 5.75 -2.88
C SER A 325 22.18 6.34 -2.15
N LEU A 326 23.30 5.61 -2.20
CA LEU A 326 24.58 6.06 -1.64
C LEU A 326 25.64 6.14 -2.74
N PRO A 327 26.38 7.27 -2.84
CA PRO A 327 27.46 7.39 -3.82
C PRO A 327 28.74 6.73 -3.30
N VAL A 328 29.46 6.02 -4.19
CA VAL A 328 30.78 5.43 -3.96
C VAL A 328 31.71 5.92 -5.07
N ILE A 329 32.95 6.26 -4.74
CA ILE A 329 34.00 6.50 -5.72
C ILE A 329 34.78 5.20 -5.89
N VAL A 330 34.75 4.66 -7.11
CA VAL A 330 35.49 3.45 -7.48
C VAL A 330 36.58 3.80 -8.48
N SER A 331 37.63 3.00 -8.51
CA SER A 331 38.71 3.03 -9.46
C SER A 331 38.52 1.92 -10.49
N MET A 332 38.61 2.25 -11.78
CA MET A 332 38.44 1.28 -12.86
C MET A 332 39.41 1.54 -14.01
N LYS A 333 39.82 0.48 -14.70
CA LYS A 333 40.62 0.59 -15.94
C LYS A 333 39.70 0.90 -17.12
N VAL A 334 39.74 2.13 -17.61
CA VAL A 334 39.01 2.58 -18.81
C VAL A 334 40.02 2.93 -19.89
N GLY A 335 40.05 2.15 -20.97
CA GLY A 335 41.00 2.34 -22.07
C GLY A 335 42.46 2.18 -21.66
N GLY A 336 42.76 1.20 -20.80
CA GLY A 336 44.12 0.89 -20.32
C GLY A 336 44.65 1.84 -19.24
N ARG A 337 43.91 2.88 -18.85
CA ARG A 337 44.27 3.78 -17.75
C ARG A 337 43.29 3.62 -16.59
N THR A 338 43.83 3.54 -15.38
CA THR A 338 43.02 3.54 -14.16
C THR A 338 42.45 4.94 -13.92
N ARG A 339 41.14 5.05 -13.79
CA ARG A 339 40.42 6.32 -13.59
C ARG A 339 39.37 6.19 -12.48
N PRO A 340 39.20 7.21 -11.63
CA PRO A 340 38.15 7.23 -10.62
C PRO A 340 36.80 7.64 -11.22
N GLN A 341 35.73 6.99 -10.79
CA GLN A 341 34.36 7.23 -11.20
C GLN A 341 33.41 7.17 -10.01
N VAL A 342 32.38 8.03 -10.01
CA VAL A 342 31.29 7.98 -9.02
C VAL A 342 30.22 7.01 -9.48
N VAL A 343 29.83 6.10 -8.60
CA VAL A 343 28.73 5.13 -8.77
C VAL A 343 27.68 5.38 -7.69
N SER A 344 26.41 5.35 -8.04
CA SER A 344 25.32 5.47 -7.07
C SER A 344 24.70 4.11 -6.84
N LEU A 345 24.75 3.62 -5.61
CA LEU A 345 24.13 2.36 -5.22
C LEU A 345 22.68 2.62 -4.78
N PRO A 346 21.67 2.12 -5.51
CA PRO A 346 20.26 2.39 -5.19
C PRO A 346 19.79 1.58 -3.97
N ASN A 347 18.86 2.19 -3.20
CA ASN A 347 18.18 1.56 -2.06
C ASN A 347 19.15 1.00 -1.00
N MET A 348 20.20 1.75 -0.67
CA MET A 348 21.23 1.31 0.26
C MET A 348 21.07 1.84 1.68
N ARG A 349 20.48 3.03 1.85
CA ARG A 349 20.24 3.62 3.17
C ARG A 349 18.75 3.70 3.44
N VAL A 350 18.30 3.13 4.55
CA VAL A 350 16.93 3.26 5.03
C VAL A 350 16.74 4.67 5.59
N GLN A 351 15.81 5.42 5.00
CA GLN A 351 15.37 6.72 5.51
C GLN A 351 14.22 6.58 6.50
N LYS A 352 13.27 5.69 6.20
CA LYS A 352 12.06 5.54 7.01
C LYS A 352 11.61 4.09 7.08
N CYS A 353 11.20 3.70 8.28
CA CYS A 353 10.50 2.44 8.53
C CYS A 353 9.00 2.70 8.67
N SER A 354 8.19 1.71 8.29
CA SER A 354 6.74 1.74 8.40
C SER A 354 6.18 0.36 8.69
N CYS A 355 4.98 0.33 9.27
CA CYS A 355 4.19 -0.89 9.37
C CYS A 355 3.24 -0.96 8.17
N ALA A 356 3.30 -2.05 7.41
CA ALA A 356 2.39 -2.28 6.28
C ALA A 356 1.94 -3.75 6.28
N SER A 357 0.70 -4.00 5.86
CA SER A 357 0.19 -5.36 5.68
C SER A 357 0.92 -6.06 4.55
N ASP A 358 1.23 -7.34 4.73
CA ASP A 358 1.82 -8.16 3.69
C ASP A 358 0.88 -8.22 2.46
N GLY A 359 1.43 -7.97 1.26
CA GLY A 359 0.66 -7.84 0.02
C GLY A 359 0.03 -6.46 -0.24
N ALA A 360 0.09 -5.50 0.69
CA ALA A 360 -0.37 -4.14 0.44
C ALA A 360 0.57 -3.39 -0.51
N LEU A 361 0.01 -2.63 -1.46
CA LEU A 361 0.79 -1.71 -2.30
C LEU A 361 1.41 -0.63 -1.39
N ILE A 362 2.71 -0.72 -1.13
CA ILE A 362 3.45 0.32 -0.42
C ILE A 362 3.32 1.61 -1.24
N PRO A 363 2.80 2.72 -0.66
CA PRO A 363 2.79 3.99 -1.36
C PRO A 363 4.24 4.42 -1.55
N ARG A 364 4.78 4.13 -2.74
CA ARG A 364 6.02 4.76 -3.19
C ARG A 364 5.68 6.22 -3.37
N GLY A 365 6.30 7.09 -2.58
CA GLY A 365 6.25 8.53 -2.81
C GLY A 365 6.57 8.75 -4.29
N ILE A 366 5.60 9.27 -5.03
CA ILE A 366 5.81 9.73 -6.39
C ILE A 366 6.66 10.98 -6.21
N ASP A 367 7.98 10.81 -6.28
CA ASP A 367 8.87 11.93 -6.56
C ASP A 367 8.53 12.40 -7.98
N LEU A 368 7.94 13.60 -8.05
CA LEU A 368 7.67 14.36 -9.27
C LEU A 368 8.95 14.70 -10.03
#